data_AF-A0A183KS71-F1
#
_entry.id   AF-A0A183KS71-F1
#
_cell.length_a   1.000
_cell.length_b   1.000
_cell.length_c   1.000
_cell.angle_alpha   90.00
_cell.angle_beta   90.00
_cell.angle_gamma   90.00
#
_symmetry.space_group_name_H-M   'P 1'
#
loop_
_entity.id
_entity.type
_entity.pdbx_description
1 polymer ?
#
loop_
_entity_poly.entity_id
_entity_poly.type
_entity_poly.pdbx_seq_one_letter_code
_entity_poly.pdbx_strand_id
1 'polypeptide(L)'
;MEKAKSHQPWFGIEQEYALLDIDGYPLQWPKNGFPPPQGPYYCSVGAGKALGRDIPEALYRACMYAGVKICGSNAEVMPSQWEFQVGPCEGVSAGDHLWMARFILHRVAEDFGVIVSLDPKPMPGNWNGSGAHTNYSTQAMRDPKSGLQAIEDAIEKLSHKHMEHIQCYDPKHGLDNQRRLTGSHETSSINDFSSGKLVSPKRFCS
;
A
#
# COMPACT_ATOMS: atom_id res chain seq x y z
N MET A 1 0.38 -22.74 0.60
CA MET A 1 -0.63 -22.52 -0.46
C MET A 1 -1.12 -23.79 -1.15
N GLU A 2 -0.57 -24.97 -0.86
CA GLU A 2 -0.95 -26.24 -1.53
C GLU A 2 -2.45 -26.56 -1.53
N LYS A 3 -3.14 -26.32 -0.41
CA LYS A 3 -4.59 -26.62 -0.28
C LYS A 3 -5.47 -25.83 -1.26
N ALA A 4 -5.00 -24.67 -1.72
CA ALA A 4 -5.74 -23.78 -2.63
C ALA A 4 -5.13 -23.72 -4.03
N LYS A 5 -4.15 -24.58 -4.35
CA LYS A 5 -3.38 -24.53 -5.60
C LYS A 5 -4.25 -24.65 -6.84
N SER A 6 -5.29 -25.49 -6.81
CA SER A 6 -6.25 -25.65 -7.92
C SER A 6 -6.98 -24.36 -8.30
N HIS A 7 -7.11 -23.41 -7.36
CA HIS A 7 -7.77 -22.12 -7.62
C HIS A 7 -6.84 -21.08 -8.27
N GLN A 8 -5.53 -21.35 -8.40
CA GLN A 8 -4.51 -20.44 -8.95
C GLN A 8 -4.64 -19.00 -8.40
N PRO A 9 -4.50 -18.83 -7.07
CA PRO A 9 -4.70 -17.54 -6.42
C PRO A 9 -3.57 -16.57 -6.77
N TRP A 10 -3.93 -15.43 -7.34
CA TRP A 10 -3.03 -14.33 -7.65
C TRP A 10 -3.23 -13.19 -6.68
N PHE A 11 -2.12 -12.55 -6.32
CA PHE A 11 -2.07 -11.38 -5.45
C PHE A 11 -1.29 -10.26 -6.12
N GLY A 12 -1.75 -9.02 -5.93
CA GLY A 12 -0.98 -7.81 -6.18
C GLY A 12 -1.03 -6.95 -4.93
N ILE A 13 0.11 -6.46 -4.45
CA ILE A 13 0.18 -5.71 -3.20
C ILE A 13 0.77 -4.32 -3.48
N GLU A 14 0.01 -3.31 -3.10
CA GLU A 14 0.35 -1.89 -3.15
C GLU A 14 0.99 -1.51 -1.82
N GLN A 15 2.30 -1.38 -1.76
CA GLN A 15 3.04 -1.06 -0.54
C GLN A 15 3.28 0.44 -0.45
N GLU A 16 2.55 1.11 0.43
CA GLU A 16 2.81 2.50 0.78
C GLU A 16 3.85 2.60 1.90
N TYR A 17 4.62 3.68 1.90
CA TYR A 17 5.63 3.95 2.92
C TYR A 17 5.94 5.44 3.01
N ALA A 18 6.40 5.88 4.17
CA ALA A 18 6.86 7.25 4.38
C ALA A 18 8.39 7.29 4.49
N LEU A 19 8.99 8.29 3.84
CA LEU A 19 10.40 8.63 3.98
C LEU A 19 10.57 9.61 5.13
N LEU A 20 11.44 9.28 6.07
CA LEU A 20 11.76 10.08 7.25
C LEU A 20 13.25 10.42 7.25
N ASP A 21 13.58 11.61 7.74
CA ASP A 21 14.95 11.98 8.11
C ASP A 21 15.39 11.17 9.36
N ILE A 22 16.68 11.17 9.67
CA ILE A 22 17.26 10.37 10.77
C ILE A 22 16.73 10.76 12.16
N ASP A 23 16.16 11.96 12.28
CA ASP A 23 15.47 12.45 13.47
C ASP A 23 14.03 11.91 13.59
N GLY A 24 13.59 11.08 12.63
CA GLY A 24 12.25 10.51 12.55
C GLY A 24 11.20 11.48 11.99
N TYR A 25 11.57 12.70 11.60
CA TYR A 25 10.67 13.67 11.00
C TYR A 25 10.50 13.40 9.50
N PRO A 26 9.31 13.60 8.90
CA PRO A 26 9.14 13.35 7.47
C PRO A 26 10.15 14.11 6.61
N LEU A 27 10.75 13.39 5.65
CA LEU A 27 11.86 13.85 4.85
C LEU A 27 11.49 15.17 4.14
N GLN A 28 12.38 16.17 4.18
CA GLN A 28 12.19 17.46 3.48
C GLN A 28 10.96 18.28 3.90
N TRP A 29 10.31 17.96 5.02
CA TRP A 29 9.33 18.85 5.62
C TRP A 29 10.02 20.05 6.29
N PRO A 30 9.34 21.22 6.43
CA PRO A 30 9.89 22.34 7.17
C PRO A 30 10.23 21.93 8.61
N LYS A 31 11.47 22.16 9.05
CA LYS A 31 11.85 21.84 10.44
C LYS A 31 10.98 22.66 11.40
N ASN A 32 10.35 21.98 12.37
CA ASN A 32 9.35 22.53 13.29
C ASN A 32 8.08 23.10 12.63
N GLY A 33 7.70 22.63 11.45
CA GLY A 33 6.51 23.10 10.76
C GLY A 33 5.95 22.09 9.77
N PHE A 34 4.83 22.43 9.16
CA PHE A 34 4.13 21.56 8.22
C PHE A 34 4.25 22.11 6.79
N PRO A 35 4.32 21.25 5.77
CA PRO A 35 4.15 21.68 4.40
C PRO A 35 2.70 22.16 4.15
N PRO A 36 2.41 22.78 3.00
CA PRO A 36 1.04 23.09 2.61
C PRO A 36 0.11 21.86 2.68
N PRO A 37 -1.22 22.05 2.81
CA PRO A 37 -2.17 20.94 2.87
C PRO A 37 -2.05 19.95 1.70
N GLN A 38 -2.48 18.71 1.94
CA GLN A 38 -2.50 17.65 0.94
C GLN A 38 -3.32 18.03 -0.30
N GLY A 39 -2.94 17.48 -1.45
CA GLY A 39 -3.55 17.79 -2.75
C GLY A 39 -2.53 17.83 -3.90
N PRO A 40 -1.45 18.63 -3.81
CA PRO A 40 -0.50 18.78 -4.92
C PRO A 40 0.59 17.70 -4.96
N TYR A 41 0.60 16.73 -4.04
CA TYR A 41 1.70 15.77 -3.84
C TYR A 41 1.48 14.43 -4.57
N TYR A 42 0.23 13.95 -4.64
CA TYR A 42 -0.10 12.71 -5.32
C TYR A 42 0.26 12.77 -6.82
N CYS A 43 0.96 11.73 -7.31
CA CYS A 43 1.46 11.66 -8.69
C CYS A 43 2.20 12.92 -9.18
N SER A 44 2.82 13.66 -8.25
CA SER A 44 3.37 14.98 -8.55
C SER A 44 4.71 14.94 -9.27
N VAL A 45 5.12 16.08 -9.80
CA VAL A 45 6.45 16.35 -10.37
C VAL A 45 6.93 17.73 -9.91
N GLY A 46 8.24 17.88 -9.76
CA GLY A 46 8.89 19.14 -9.40
C GLY A 46 9.32 19.22 -7.93
N ALA A 47 10.32 20.07 -7.68
CA ALA A 47 10.80 20.36 -6.34
C ALA A 47 9.69 20.96 -5.47
N GLY A 48 9.69 20.61 -4.18
CA GLY A 48 8.65 21.02 -3.23
C GLY A 48 7.33 20.24 -3.33
N LYS A 49 7.23 19.26 -4.25
CA LYS A 49 6.07 18.37 -4.38
C LYS A 49 6.48 16.90 -4.28
N ALA A 50 7.36 16.46 -5.18
CA ALA A 50 7.82 15.07 -5.25
C ALA A 50 9.09 14.87 -4.41
N LEU A 51 8.91 14.83 -3.09
CA LEU A 51 10.01 14.81 -2.12
C LEU A 51 10.66 13.42 -2.03
N GLY A 52 11.98 13.35 -2.22
CA GLY A 52 12.76 12.11 -2.08
C GLY A 52 12.70 11.12 -3.26
N ARG A 53 12.34 11.57 -4.48
CA ARG A 53 12.17 10.71 -5.68
C ARG A 53 13.35 9.79 -6.02
N ASP A 54 14.58 10.16 -5.66
CA ASP A 54 15.75 9.33 -5.97
C ASP A 54 15.65 7.92 -5.35
N ILE A 55 15.00 7.80 -4.19
CA ILE A 55 14.80 6.52 -3.48
C ILE A 55 13.84 5.59 -4.23
N PRO A 56 12.58 5.96 -4.55
CA PRO A 56 11.70 5.11 -5.34
C PRO A 56 12.25 4.79 -6.73
N GLU A 57 12.97 5.71 -7.40
CA GLU A 57 13.63 5.43 -8.69
C GLU A 57 14.72 4.36 -8.57
N ALA A 58 15.58 4.46 -7.55
CA ALA A 58 16.62 3.48 -7.28
C ALA A 58 16.04 2.13 -6.86
N LEU A 59 15.03 2.13 -5.96
CA LEU A 59 14.26 0.94 -5.58
C LEU A 59 13.70 0.24 -6.83
N TYR A 60 13.06 0.99 -7.72
CA TYR A 60 12.41 0.41 -8.89
C TYR A 60 13.41 -0.37 -9.75
N ARG A 61 14.56 0.23 -10.04
CA ARG A 61 15.63 -0.39 -10.83
C ARG A 61 16.27 -1.57 -10.11
N ALA A 62 16.50 -1.46 -8.80
CA ALA A 62 17.05 -2.54 -8.00
C ALA A 62 16.12 -3.75 -7.95
N CYS A 63 14.81 -3.54 -7.78
CA CYS A 63 13.80 -4.59 -7.83
C CYS A 63 13.74 -5.27 -9.21
N MET A 64 13.73 -4.50 -10.29
CA MET A 64 13.77 -5.07 -11.65
C MET A 64 15.03 -5.93 -11.87
N TYR A 65 16.20 -5.43 -11.45
CA TYR A 65 17.46 -6.17 -11.57
C TYR A 65 17.46 -7.45 -10.74
N ALA A 66 16.94 -7.42 -9.52
CA ALA A 66 16.84 -8.57 -8.62
C ALA A 66 15.78 -9.60 -9.06
N GLY A 67 14.99 -9.32 -10.10
CA GLY A 67 13.89 -10.18 -10.54
C GLY A 67 12.66 -10.12 -9.63
N VAL A 68 12.53 -9.08 -8.81
CA VAL A 68 11.30 -8.81 -8.06
C VAL A 68 10.20 -8.41 -9.04
N LYS A 69 9.00 -8.96 -8.89
CA LYS A 69 7.81 -8.63 -9.70
C LYS A 69 7.22 -7.26 -9.34
N ILE A 70 8.05 -6.21 -9.38
CA ILE A 70 7.58 -4.83 -9.26
C ILE A 70 6.80 -4.46 -10.53
N CYS A 71 5.63 -3.84 -10.38
CA CYS A 71 4.74 -3.50 -11.49
C CYS A 71 4.38 -2.02 -11.60
N GLY A 72 4.78 -1.20 -10.62
CA GLY A 72 4.54 0.24 -10.67
C GLY A 72 5.07 0.97 -9.43
N SER A 73 4.99 2.29 -9.47
CA SER A 73 5.28 3.20 -8.35
C SER A 73 4.63 4.57 -8.60
N ASN A 74 4.24 5.24 -7.53
CA ASN A 74 3.70 6.61 -7.55
C ASN A 74 4.09 7.37 -6.28
N ALA A 75 4.05 8.70 -6.36
CA ALA A 75 4.05 9.54 -5.17
C ALA A 75 2.65 9.53 -4.55
N GLU A 76 2.58 9.39 -3.23
CA GLU A 76 1.32 9.30 -2.50
C GLU A 76 0.79 10.68 -2.05
N VAL A 77 -0.39 10.69 -1.43
CA VAL A 77 -1.10 11.90 -1.02
C VAL A 77 -0.33 12.71 0.03
N MET A 78 0.30 12.07 1.02
CA MET A 78 1.14 12.75 2.00
C MET A 78 2.50 13.10 1.39
N PRO A 79 3.02 14.33 1.56
CA PRO A 79 4.37 14.67 1.09
C PRO A 79 5.41 13.75 1.75
N SER A 80 6.34 13.23 0.95
CA SER A 80 7.34 12.23 1.35
C SER A 80 6.78 10.82 1.57
N GLN A 81 5.52 10.58 1.22
CA GLN A 81 4.94 9.25 1.09
C GLN A 81 5.02 8.78 -0.36
N TRP A 82 5.27 7.50 -0.54
CA TRP A 82 5.40 6.86 -1.83
C TRP A 82 4.78 5.46 -1.79
N GLU A 83 4.50 4.94 -2.97
CA GLU A 83 4.01 3.59 -3.15
C GLU A 83 4.85 2.85 -4.20
N PHE A 84 5.00 1.54 -4.01
CA PHE A 84 5.38 0.62 -5.07
C PHE A 84 4.42 -0.57 -5.09
N GLN A 85 4.18 -1.14 -6.27
CA GLN A 85 3.29 -2.28 -6.42
C GLN A 85 4.08 -3.55 -6.77
N VAL A 86 3.74 -4.67 -6.13
CA VAL A 86 4.30 -6.00 -6.43
C VAL A 86 3.19 -6.92 -6.92
N GLY A 87 3.33 -7.46 -8.14
CA GLY A 87 2.41 -8.45 -8.66
C GLY A 87 2.15 -8.35 -10.18
N PRO A 88 1.29 -9.22 -10.73
CA PRO A 88 0.62 -10.32 -10.04
C PRO A 88 1.58 -11.48 -9.70
N CYS A 89 1.47 -11.98 -8.46
CA CYS A 89 2.23 -13.11 -7.94
C CYS A 89 1.29 -14.25 -7.55
N GLU A 90 1.64 -15.50 -7.85
CA GLU A 90 0.81 -16.65 -7.50
C GLU A 90 1.19 -17.20 -6.12
N GLY A 91 0.19 -17.36 -5.26
CA GLY A 91 0.35 -18.02 -3.97
C GLY A 91 1.45 -17.39 -3.10
N VAL A 92 2.35 -18.23 -2.59
CA VAL A 92 3.38 -17.84 -1.61
C VAL A 92 4.38 -16.81 -2.16
N SER A 93 4.61 -16.82 -3.48
CA SER A 93 5.56 -15.91 -4.13
C SER A 93 5.23 -14.44 -3.93
N ALA A 94 3.96 -14.09 -3.66
CA ALA A 94 3.56 -12.73 -3.34
C ALA A 94 4.25 -12.21 -2.07
N GLY A 95 4.32 -13.04 -1.04
CA GLY A 95 5.04 -12.73 0.19
C GLY A 95 6.54 -12.63 -0.04
N ASP A 96 7.12 -13.59 -0.78
CA ASP A 96 8.55 -13.63 -1.07
C ASP A 96 9.00 -12.36 -1.81
N HIS A 97 8.28 -11.96 -2.87
CA HIS A 97 8.58 -10.76 -3.63
C HIS A 97 8.38 -9.48 -2.80
N LEU A 98 7.31 -9.37 -2.02
CA LEU A 98 7.07 -8.18 -1.19
C LEU A 98 8.14 -8.00 -0.12
N TRP A 99 8.51 -9.08 0.59
CA TRP A 99 9.55 -9.01 1.62
C TRP A 99 10.92 -8.67 1.04
N MET A 100 11.25 -9.23 -0.13
CA MET A 100 12.48 -8.86 -0.82
C MET A 100 12.46 -7.39 -1.29
N ALA A 101 11.33 -6.90 -1.81
CA ALA A 101 11.17 -5.50 -2.18
C ALA A 101 11.35 -4.55 -0.98
N ARG A 102 10.76 -4.90 0.18
CA ARG A 102 10.94 -4.15 1.44
C ARG A 102 12.40 -4.14 1.89
N PHE A 103 13.09 -5.27 1.80
CA PHE A 103 14.52 -5.33 2.13
C PHE A 103 15.34 -4.41 1.21
N ILE A 104 15.12 -4.49 -0.11
CA ILE A 104 15.78 -3.62 -1.09
C ILE A 104 15.47 -2.16 -0.81
N LEU A 105 14.22 -1.80 -0.49
CA LEU A 105 13.83 -0.43 -0.12
C LEU A 105 14.63 0.09 1.08
N HIS A 106 14.70 -0.68 2.17
CA HIS A 106 15.51 -0.30 3.33
C HIS A 106 17.00 -0.17 2.97
N ARG A 107 17.54 -1.07 2.14
CA ARG A 107 18.94 -1.00 1.72
C ARG A 107 19.24 0.19 0.83
N VAL A 108 18.36 0.50 -0.12
CA VAL A 108 18.49 1.70 -0.94
C VAL A 108 18.42 2.95 -0.07
N ALA A 109 17.43 3.04 0.83
CA ALA A 109 17.27 4.21 1.71
C ALA A 109 18.48 4.41 2.64
N GLU A 110 19.12 3.33 3.10
CA GLU A 110 20.37 3.38 3.87
C GLU A 110 21.49 4.13 3.13
N ASP A 111 21.67 3.88 1.83
CA ASP A 111 22.70 4.55 1.00
C ASP A 111 22.41 6.07 0.86
N PHE A 112 21.15 6.48 0.99
CA PHE A 112 20.73 7.89 0.98
C PHE A 112 20.65 8.51 2.39
N GLY A 113 20.91 7.75 3.45
CA GLY A 113 20.79 8.23 4.84
C GLY A 113 19.36 8.57 5.25
N VAL A 114 18.36 7.87 4.69
CA VAL A 114 16.93 8.11 4.93
C VAL A 114 16.31 6.89 5.62
N ILE A 115 15.40 7.14 6.56
CA ILE A 115 14.62 6.10 7.22
C ILE A 115 13.35 5.84 6.42
N VAL A 116 12.98 4.56 6.28
CA VAL A 116 11.70 4.14 5.72
C VAL A 116 10.80 3.69 6.86
N SER A 117 9.57 4.23 6.90
CA SER A 117 8.53 3.81 7.82
C SER A 117 7.40 3.10 7.07
N LEU A 118 7.08 1.89 7.54
CA LEU A 118 5.88 1.14 7.16
C LEU A 118 4.77 1.29 8.23
N ASP A 119 4.90 2.25 9.14
CA ASP A 119 3.88 2.54 10.15
C ASP A 119 2.59 3.00 9.43
N PRO A 120 1.40 2.49 9.80
CA PRO A 120 0.17 2.81 9.10
C PRO A 120 -0.30 4.25 9.30
N LYS A 121 0.27 4.98 10.27
CA LYS A 121 -0.03 6.39 10.52
C LYS A 121 1.25 7.11 10.95
N PRO A 122 2.18 7.37 10.01
CA PRO A 122 3.50 7.90 10.32
C PRO A 122 3.44 9.34 10.84
N MET A 123 2.42 10.11 10.44
CA MET A 123 2.10 11.41 11.02
C MET A 123 0.67 11.48 11.58
N PRO A 124 0.49 11.89 12.86
CA PRO A 124 -0.83 12.21 13.39
C PRO A 124 -1.49 13.40 12.70
N GLY A 125 -2.82 13.47 12.81
CA GLY A 125 -3.64 14.57 12.29
C GLY A 125 -4.12 14.35 10.85
N ASN A 126 -4.30 15.47 10.14
CA ASN A 126 -4.87 15.55 8.80
C ASN A 126 -3.85 15.22 7.69
N TRP A 127 -3.21 14.06 7.82
CA TRP A 127 -2.26 13.50 6.88
C TRP A 127 -2.65 12.06 6.55
N ASN A 128 -2.47 11.59 5.33
CA ASN A 128 -2.82 10.23 4.95
C ASN A 128 -2.02 9.21 5.78
N GLY A 129 -2.65 8.06 6.02
CA GLY A 129 -1.93 6.91 6.57
C GLY A 129 -1.28 6.11 5.45
N SER A 130 -0.54 5.05 5.81
CA SER A 130 0.10 4.15 4.84
C SER A 130 -0.59 2.79 4.82
N GLY A 131 -1.09 2.41 3.64
CA GLY A 131 -1.75 1.14 3.36
C GLY A 131 -0.83 0.03 2.83
N ALA A 132 -1.44 -1.14 2.67
CA ALA A 132 -0.87 -2.29 1.99
C ALA A 132 -1.98 -2.97 1.16
N HIS A 133 -2.63 -2.24 0.24
CA HIS A 133 -3.80 -2.75 -0.46
C HIS A 133 -3.46 -4.05 -1.20
N THR A 134 -4.32 -5.05 -1.03
CA THR A 134 -4.10 -6.39 -1.57
C THR A 134 -5.17 -6.73 -2.59
N ASN A 135 -4.79 -6.61 -3.86
CA ASN A 135 -5.54 -7.13 -4.99
C ASN A 135 -5.51 -8.66 -4.97
N TYR A 136 -6.65 -9.30 -5.22
CA TYR A 136 -6.79 -10.75 -5.17
C TYR A 136 -7.67 -11.29 -6.30
N SER A 137 -7.27 -12.41 -6.90
CA SER A 137 -8.15 -13.17 -7.80
C SER A 137 -7.85 -14.66 -7.81
N THR A 138 -8.86 -15.48 -8.04
CA THR A 138 -8.73 -16.90 -8.41
C THR A 138 -8.97 -17.08 -9.90
N GLN A 139 -8.66 -18.26 -10.46
CA GLN A 139 -8.98 -18.58 -11.85
C GLN A 139 -10.46 -18.33 -12.18
N ALA A 140 -11.38 -18.70 -11.28
CA ALA A 140 -12.81 -18.48 -11.45
C ALA A 140 -13.16 -16.98 -11.51
N MET A 141 -12.54 -16.15 -10.67
CA MET A 141 -12.75 -14.69 -10.67
C MET A 141 -12.24 -14.01 -11.95
N ARG A 142 -11.27 -14.64 -12.64
CA ARG A 142 -10.72 -14.14 -13.90
C ARG A 142 -11.51 -14.61 -15.13
N ASP A 143 -12.59 -15.38 -14.95
CA ASP A 143 -13.46 -15.77 -16.05
C ASP A 143 -14.30 -14.57 -16.54
N PRO A 144 -14.25 -14.20 -17.84
CA PRO A 144 -14.98 -13.04 -18.35
C PRO A 144 -16.51 -13.13 -18.26
N LYS A 145 -17.08 -14.33 -18.14
CA LYS A 145 -18.52 -14.57 -18.13
C LYS A 145 -19.09 -14.70 -16.71
N SER A 146 -18.34 -15.34 -15.80
CA SER A 146 -18.82 -15.65 -14.45
C SER A 146 -17.99 -15.05 -13.32
N GLY A 147 -16.87 -14.39 -13.64
CA GLY A 147 -15.91 -13.90 -12.64
C GLY A 147 -16.49 -12.92 -11.64
N LEU A 148 -17.43 -12.07 -12.06
CA LEU A 148 -18.09 -11.11 -11.18
C LEU A 148 -18.87 -11.80 -10.05
N GLN A 149 -19.60 -12.88 -10.35
CA GLN A 149 -20.31 -13.64 -9.32
C GLN A 149 -19.32 -14.25 -8.31
N ALA A 150 -18.22 -14.82 -8.79
CA ALA A 150 -17.19 -15.38 -7.92
C ALA A 150 -16.52 -14.31 -7.02
N ILE A 151 -16.42 -13.06 -7.49
CA ILE A 151 -15.96 -11.91 -6.70
C ILE A 151 -16.98 -11.56 -5.61
N GLU A 152 -18.25 -11.43 -5.98
CA GLU A 152 -19.34 -11.11 -5.04
C GLU A 152 -19.46 -12.17 -3.94
N ASP A 153 -19.40 -13.46 -4.30
CA ASP A 153 -19.41 -14.58 -3.36
C ASP A 153 -18.22 -14.55 -2.38
N ALA A 154 -17.06 -14.05 -2.81
CA ALA A 154 -15.89 -13.91 -1.95
C ALA A 154 -16.01 -12.70 -1.03
N ILE A 155 -16.53 -11.58 -1.53
CA ILE A 155 -16.81 -10.37 -0.73
C ILE A 155 -17.80 -10.69 0.38
N GLU A 156 -18.87 -11.45 0.09
CA GLU A 156 -19.83 -11.87 1.11
C GLU A 156 -19.15 -12.67 2.23
N LYS A 157 -18.27 -13.61 1.88
CA LYS A 157 -17.50 -14.39 2.87
C LYS A 157 -16.56 -13.50 3.69
N LEU A 158 -15.94 -12.49 3.08
CA LEU A 158 -15.10 -11.52 3.79
C LEU A 158 -15.92 -10.72 4.82
N SER A 159 -17.16 -10.36 4.48
CA SER A 159 -18.03 -9.58 5.37
C SER A 159 -18.26 -10.26 6.73
N HIS A 160 -18.37 -11.58 6.74
CA HIS A 160 -18.59 -12.37 7.96
C HIS A 160 -17.32 -12.57 8.80
N LYS A 161 -16.15 -12.16 8.29
CA LYS A 161 -14.83 -12.43 8.88
C LYS A 161 -14.01 -11.16 9.11
N HIS A 162 -14.64 -10.00 9.01
CA HIS A 162 -13.99 -8.69 9.13
C HIS A 162 -13.04 -8.56 10.32
N MET A 163 -13.52 -8.84 11.55
CA MET A 163 -12.67 -8.68 12.74
C MET A 163 -11.55 -9.71 12.83
N GLU A 164 -11.76 -10.93 12.36
CA GLU A 164 -10.70 -11.94 12.26
C GLU A 164 -9.60 -11.48 11.28
N HIS A 165 -10.00 -10.84 10.19
CA HIS A 165 -9.07 -10.26 9.21
C HIS A 165 -8.31 -9.06 9.77
N ILE A 166 -8.98 -8.12 10.47
CA ILE A 166 -8.33 -6.98 11.13
C ILE A 166 -7.21 -7.44 12.06
N GLN A 167 -7.42 -8.51 12.82
CA GLN A 167 -6.41 -9.10 13.71
C GLN A 167 -5.18 -9.67 12.97
N CYS A 168 -5.28 -9.89 11.66
CA CYS A 168 -4.20 -10.39 10.81
C CYS A 168 -3.58 -9.30 9.93
N TYR A 169 -4.18 -8.11 9.85
CA TYR A 169 -3.77 -7.04 8.93
C TYR A 169 -2.70 -6.09 9.49
N ASP A 170 -2.29 -6.27 10.74
CA ASP A 170 -1.05 -5.71 11.29
C ASP A 170 -0.45 -6.61 12.37
N PRO A 171 0.87 -6.46 12.67
CA PRO A 171 1.56 -7.29 13.66
C PRO A 171 1.05 -7.14 15.10
N LYS A 172 0.24 -6.12 15.39
CA LYS A 172 -0.33 -5.87 16.72
C LYS A 172 -1.84 -6.11 16.76
N HIS A 173 -2.32 -7.02 15.92
CA HIS A 173 -3.69 -7.54 15.96
C HIS A 173 -4.77 -6.45 15.83
N GLY A 174 -4.54 -5.46 14.97
CA GLY A 174 -5.48 -4.38 14.69
C GLY A 174 -5.13 -3.07 15.41
N LEU A 175 -4.28 -3.11 16.44
CA LEU A 175 -3.97 -1.93 17.26
C LEU A 175 -3.24 -0.84 16.47
N ASP A 176 -2.37 -1.21 15.53
CA ASP A 176 -1.70 -0.22 14.68
C ASP A 176 -2.67 0.33 13.63
N ASN A 177 -3.49 -0.51 12.99
CA ASN A 177 -4.48 -0.05 12.01
C ASN A 177 -5.58 0.83 12.59
N GLN A 178 -5.88 0.76 13.90
CA GLN A 178 -6.85 1.67 14.56
C GLN A 178 -6.49 3.15 14.35
N ARG A 179 -5.20 3.48 14.22
CA ARG A 179 -4.73 4.85 13.98
C ARG A 179 -4.99 5.33 12.54
N ARG A 180 -5.16 4.39 11.61
CA ARG A 180 -5.32 4.64 10.17
C ARG A 180 -6.78 4.54 9.73
N LEU A 181 -7.46 3.45 10.08
CA LEU A 181 -8.81 3.10 9.62
C LEU A 181 -9.89 3.83 10.43
N THR A 182 -10.08 5.12 10.15
CA THR A 182 -10.96 6.00 10.91
C THR A 182 -12.23 6.42 10.14
N GLY A 183 -12.38 6.00 8.89
CA GLY A 183 -13.42 6.51 7.99
C GLY A 183 -13.06 7.84 7.31
N SER A 184 -11.88 8.39 7.60
CA SER A 184 -11.34 9.62 7.00
C SER A 184 -10.13 9.31 6.10
N HIS A 185 -9.67 10.29 5.31
CA HIS A 185 -8.49 10.17 4.44
C HIS A 185 -8.53 8.90 3.59
N GLU A 186 -9.63 8.75 2.84
CA GLU A 186 -9.78 7.66 1.87
C GLU A 186 -9.81 6.25 2.50
N THR A 187 -9.95 6.12 3.83
CA THR A 187 -10.03 4.83 4.53
C THR A 187 -11.43 4.50 5.03
N SER A 188 -11.70 3.20 5.21
CA SER A 188 -12.89 2.73 5.94
C SER A 188 -12.73 2.89 7.45
N SER A 189 -13.85 2.82 8.18
CA SER A 189 -13.85 2.59 9.63
C SER A 189 -13.25 1.21 9.94
N ILE A 190 -12.48 1.07 11.01
CA ILE A 190 -11.95 -0.24 11.43
C ILE A 190 -13.06 -1.20 11.88
N ASN A 191 -14.20 -0.70 12.34
CA ASN A 191 -15.27 -1.52 12.91
C ASN A 191 -16.27 -2.02 11.86
N ASP A 192 -16.38 -1.32 10.73
CA ASP A 192 -17.46 -1.52 9.78
C ASP A 192 -16.92 -2.09 8.47
N PHE A 193 -17.46 -3.23 8.06
CA PHE A 193 -17.20 -3.78 6.73
C PHE A 193 -18.10 -3.10 5.69
N SER A 194 -17.52 -2.75 4.55
CA SER A 194 -18.25 -2.24 3.39
C SER A 194 -17.58 -2.66 2.09
N SER A 195 -18.36 -2.73 1.01
CA SER A 195 -17.84 -2.98 -0.34
C SER A 195 -18.64 -2.15 -1.35
N GLY A 196 -18.05 -1.86 -2.50
CA GLY A 196 -18.68 -1.03 -3.52
C GLY A 196 -18.11 -1.26 -4.91
N LYS A 197 -18.84 -0.77 -5.92
CA LYS A 197 -18.38 -0.69 -7.31
C LYS A 197 -18.27 0.78 -7.69
N LEU A 198 -17.32 1.12 -8.55
CA LEU A 198 -17.27 2.44 -9.13
C LEU A 198 -18.45 2.61 -10.10
N VAL A 199 -19.47 3.37 -9.69
CA VAL A 199 -20.65 3.66 -10.54
C VAL A 199 -20.42 4.93 -11.39
N SER A 200 -19.31 5.66 -11.19
CA SER A 200 -18.97 6.89 -11.93
C SER A 200 -17.51 7.32 -11.72
N PRO A 201 -16.81 7.94 -12.70
CA PRO A 201 -15.37 8.26 -12.63
C PRO A 201 -14.98 9.40 -11.68
N LYS A 202 -15.88 9.88 -10.81
CA LYS A 202 -15.58 11.06 -9.99
C LYS A 202 -15.00 10.66 -8.64
N ARG A 203 -13.67 10.71 -8.62
CA ARG A 203 -12.77 10.80 -7.45
C ARG A 203 -12.60 9.49 -6.70
N PHE A 204 -11.48 8.82 -6.96
CA PHE A 204 -10.58 8.30 -5.92
C PHE A 204 -9.19 8.18 -6.56
N CYS A 205 -8.15 8.61 -5.84
CA CYS A 205 -6.80 8.08 -6.04
C CYS A 205 -6.69 6.83 -5.18
N SER A 206 -5.92 5.85 -5.65
CA SER A 206 -5.73 4.51 -5.09
C SER A 206 -5.58 4.49 -3.58
#